data_AF-A0A968ZD20-F1
#
_entry.id   AF-A0A968ZD20-F1
#
_cell.length_a   1.000
_cell.length_b   1.000
_cell.length_c   1.000
_cell.angle_alpha   90.00
_cell.angle_beta   90.00
_cell.angle_gamma   90.00
#
_symmetry.space_group_name_H-M   'P 1'
#
loop_
_entity.id
_entity.type
_entity.pdbx_description
1 polymer ?
#
loop_
_entity_poly.entity_id
_entity_poly.type
_entity_poly.pdbx_seq_one_letter_code
_entity_poly.pdbx_strand_id
1 'polypeptide(L)' 'MVNGQLKLKDGQSIDFETEPSLDVVVTATDSAGNKLQETFSLSVGNVNEAQTALALDQLQLSENAAGAVVGDA' A
#
# COMPACT_ATOMS: atom_id res chain seq x y z
N MET A 1 -8.66 2.20 17.76
CA MET A 1 -8.68 3.47 18.51
C MET A 1 -7.74 3.33 19.70
N VAL A 2 -6.82 4.27 19.91
CA VAL A 2 -6.02 4.37 21.15
C VAL A 2 -6.19 5.78 21.68
N ASN A 3 -6.56 5.92 22.95
CA ASN A 3 -6.83 7.22 23.58
C ASN A 3 -7.82 8.10 22.79
N GLY A 4 -8.87 7.51 22.22
CA GLY A 4 -9.87 8.23 21.43
C GLY A 4 -9.42 8.60 20.01
N GLN A 5 -8.22 8.18 19.57
CA GLN A 5 -7.72 8.47 18.23
C GLN A 5 -7.83 7.24 17.32
N LEU A 6 -8.28 7.46 16.08
CA LEU A 6 -8.20 6.46 15.02
C LEU A 6 -6.73 6.29 14.63
N LYS A 7 -6.26 5.05 14.62
CA LYS A 7 -4.89 4.69 14.26
C LYS A 7 -4.88 3.38 13.48
N LEU A 8 -3.84 3.16 12.71
CA LEU A 8 -3.52 1.84 12.15
C LEU A 8 -3.22 0.85 13.28
N LYS A 9 -3.38 -0.45 12.96
CA LYS A 9 -2.93 -1.52 13.84
C LYS A 9 -1.40 -1.49 13.92
N ASP A 10 -0.87 -1.93 15.06
CA ASP A 10 0.57 -1.97 15.26
C ASP A 10 1.20 -2.96 14.27
N GLY A 11 2.32 -2.54 13.66
CA GLY A 11 3.02 -3.31 12.63
C GLY A 11 2.43 -3.18 11.21
N GLN A 12 1.34 -2.46 11.02
CA GLN A 12 0.76 -2.21 9.69
C GLN A 12 1.18 -0.85 9.14
N SER A 13 1.48 -0.81 7.85
CA SER A 13 1.66 0.40 7.05
C SER A 13 0.77 0.34 5.81
N ILE A 14 0.59 1.49 5.17
CA ILE A 14 -0.06 1.60 3.86
C ILE A 14 1.00 2.09 2.90
N ASP A 15 1.02 1.48 1.72
CA ASP A 15 1.94 1.77 0.64
C ASP A 15 1.18 2.53 -0.44
N PHE A 16 1.65 3.71 -0.83
CA PHE A 16 0.90 4.57 -1.77
C PHE A 16 0.77 3.89 -3.15
N GLU A 17 1.84 3.27 -3.60
CA GLU A 17 1.96 2.60 -4.89
C GLU A 17 0.97 1.44 -5.01
N THR A 18 0.63 0.80 -3.89
CA THR A 18 -0.36 -0.28 -3.82
C THR A 18 -1.78 0.22 -3.51
N GLU A 19 -1.91 1.17 -2.58
CA GLU A 19 -3.19 1.65 -2.07
C GLU A 19 -3.13 3.18 -1.82
N PRO A 20 -3.47 4.01 -2.82
CA PRO A 20 -3.32 5.47 -2.74
C PRO A 20 -4.43 6.15 -1.93
N SER A 21 -5.48 5.42 -1.58
CA SER A 21 -6.62 5.93 -0.81
C SER A 21 -7.37 4.80 -0.11
N LEU A 22 -7.97 5.11 1.04
CA LEU A 22 -8.81 4.17 1.76
C LEU A 22 -10.11 4.83 2.25
N ASP A 23 -11.19 4.06 2.28
CA ASP A 23 -12.46 4.48 2.86
C ASP A 23 -12.62 3.93 4.28
N VAL A 24 -12.87 4.81 5.24
CA VAL A 24 -13.21 4.46 6.63
C VAL A 24 -14.70 4.67 6.84
N VAL A 25 -15.41 3.61 7.17
CA VAL A 25 -16.81 3.70 7.62
C VAL A 25 -16.83 3.83 9.14
N VAL A 26 -17.36 4.96 9.63
CA VAL A 26 -17.59 5.19 11.07
C VAL A 26 -19.06 4.97 11.36
N THR A 27 -19.35 4.10 12.32
CA THR A 27 -20.71 3.88 12.83
C THR A 27 -20.83 4.47 14.23
N ALA A 28 -21.69 5.49 14.39
CA ALA A 28 -22.13 5.97 15.69
C ALA A 28 -23.40 5.21 16.10
N THR A 29 -23.48 4.76 17.35
CA THR A 29 -24.68 4.11 17.92
C THR A 29 -25.08 4.84 19.19
N ASP A 30 -26.34 5.25 19.31
CA ASP A 30 -26.86 5.89 20.53
C ASP A 30 -27.25 4.85 21.61
N SER A 31 -27.64 5.32 22.79
CA SER A 31 -28.04 4.45 23.91
C SER A 31 -29.34 3.66 23.66
N ALA A 32 -30.15 4.06 22.68
CA ALA A 32 -31.37 3.37 22.26
C ALA A 32 -31.10 2.34 21.14
N GLY A 33 -29.87 2.28 20.63
CA GLY A 33 -29.44 1.36 19.58
C GLY A 33 -29.61 1.88 18.15
N ASN A 34 -30.02 3.15 17.97
CA ASN A 34 -30.07 3.75 16.64
C ASN A 34 -28.66 3.98 16.11
N LYS A 35 -28.49 3.81 14.80
CA LYS A 35 -27.17 3.90 14.14
C LYS A 35 -27.14 5.00 13.09
N LEU A 36 -26.03 5.73 13.06
CA LEU A 36 -25.64 6.59 11.96
C LEU A 36 -24.31 6.07 11.40
N GLN A 37 -24.21 5.98 10.08
CA GLN A 37 -22.98 5.61 9.39
C GLN A 37 -22.53 6.74 8.49
N GLU A 38 -21.23 6.99 8.49
CA GLU A 38 -20.60 7.96 7.60
C GLU A 38 -19.30 7.38 7.06
N THR A 39 -19.02 7.62 5.79
CA THR A 39 -17.81 7.18 5.13
C THR A 39 -16.87 8.37 4.97
N PHE A 40 -15.62 8.19 5.37
CA PHE A 40 -14.53 9.14 5.20
C PHE A 40 -13.51 8.56 4.22
N SER A 41 -13.27 9.25 3.11
CA SER A 41 -12.19 8.88 2.19
C SER A 41 -10.89 9.58 2.60
N LEU A 42 -9.84 8.80 2.81
CA LEU A 42 -8.52 9.29 3.19
C LEU A 42 -7.56 9.07 2.02
N SER A 43 -6.86 10.11 1.59
CA SER A 43 -5.74 9.98 0.67
C SER A 43 -4.48 9.56 1.42
N VAL A 44 -3.72 8.65 0.82
CA VAL A 44 -2.39 8.27 1.29
C VAL A 44 -1.38 9.22 0.67
N GLY A 45 -0.45 9.74 1.46
CA GLY A 45 0.61 10.59 0.96
C GLY A 45 1.67 9.77 0.24
N ASN A 46 1.99 10.12 -1.00
CA ASN A 46 3.15 9.58 -1.70
C ASN A 46 4.44 10.19 -1.11
N VAL A 47 5.45 9.37 -0.92
CA VAL A 47 6.82 9.82 -0.71
C VAL A 47 7.68 9.24 -1.83
N ASN A 48 8.81 9.85 -2.16
CA ASN A 48 9.66 9.31 -3.21
C ASN A 48 10.52 8.16 -2.68
N GLU A 49 10.19 6.91 -3.02
CA GLU A 49 11.03 5.75 -2.74
C GLU A 49 12.16 5.60 -3.77
N ALA A 50 13.26 4.96 -3.37
CA ALA A 50 14.29 4.55 -4.31
C ALA A 50 13.75 3.45 -5.23
N GLN A 51 14.17 3.45 -6.49
CA GLN A 51 13.82 2.37 -7.41
C GLN A 51 14.35 1.04 -6.88
N THR A 52 13.44 0.10 -6.60
CA THR A 52 13.76 -1.20 -5.99
C THR A 52 14.08 -2.28 -7.00
N ALA A 53 13.68 -2.11 -8.27
CA ALA A 53 13.81 -3.14 -9.29
C ALA A 53 14.51 -2.63 -10.55
N LEU A 54 15.83 -2.85 -10.59
CA LEU A 54 16.65 -2.99 -11.80
C LEU A 54 17.84 -3.89 -11.41
N ALA A 55 17.58 -5.17 -11.18
CA ALA A 55 18.62 -6.17 -11.02
C ALA A 55 18.85 -6.86 -12.37
N LEU A 56 20.10 -6.88 -12.84
CA LEU A 56 20.46 -7.73 -13.97
C LEU A 56 20.69 -9.13 -13.43
N ASP A 57 19.78 -10.05 -13.71
CA ASP A 57 19.87 -11.45 -13.26
C ASP A 57 21.05 -12.19 -13.89
N GLN A 58 21.52 -11.72 -15.05
CA GLN A 58 22.68 -12.28 -15.75
C GLN A 58 23.70 -11.20 -16.12
N LEU A 59 24.84 -11.22 -15.41
CA LEU A 59 26.00 -10.39 -15.75
C LEU A 59 26.87 -10.99 -16.86
N GLN A 60 26.57 -12.21 -17.31
CA GLN A 60 27.29 -12.93 -18.36
C GLN A 60 26.31 -13.73 -19.20
N LEU A 61 26.46 -13.68 -20.52
CA LEU A 61 25.72 -14.48 -21.49
C LEU A 61 26.68 -15.27 -22.36
N SER A 62 26.30 -16.48 -22.74
CA SER A 62 27.03 -17.23 -23.77
C SER A 62 26.91 -16.51 -25.11
N GLU A 63 28.03 -16.41 -25.82
CA GLU A 63 28.01 -15.95 -27.20
C GLU A 63 27.09 -16.83 -28.05
N ASN A 64 26.36 -16.22 -28.98
CA ASN A 64 25.41 -16.88 -29.87
C ASN A 64 24.13 -17.47 -29.22
N ALA A 65 23.84 -17.16 -27.95
CA ALA A 65 22.58 -17.52 -27.32
C ALA A 65 21.42 -16.69 -27.88
N ALA A 66 20.57 -17.29 -28.73
CA ALA A 66 19.38 -16.64 -29.26
C ALA A 66 18.33 -16.43 -28.16
N GLY A 67 17.84 -15.20 -27.99
CA GLY A 67 16.77 -14.87 -27.05
C GLY A 67 17.17 -14.87 -25.57
N ALA A 68 18.46 -14.69 -25.26
CA ALA A 68 18.92 -14.62 -23.88
C ALA A 68 18.27 -13.46 -23.12
N VAL A 69 17.68 -13.76 -21.96
CA VAL A 69 17.09 -12.78 -21.04
C VAL A 69 18.22 -12.21 -20.17
N VAL A 70 18.37 -10.88 -20.18
CA VAL A 70 19.46 -10.17 -19.48
C VAL A 70 19.03 -9.57 -18.14
N GLY A 71 17.73 -9.54 -17.88
CA GLY A 71 17.12 -9.08 -16.64
C GLY A 71 15.62 -8.91 -16.83
N ASP A 72 14.88 -9.12 -15.75
CA ASP A 72 13.46 -8.83 -15.65
C ASP A 72 13.24 -7.56 -14.80
N ALA A 73 12.09 -6.90 -15.02
CA ALA A 73 11.67 -5.69 -14.30
C ALA A 73 10.87 -6.02 -13.04
#